data_AF-A0A9E5KD43-F1
#
_entry.id   AF-A0A9E5KD43-F1
#
_cell.length_a   1.000
_cell.length_b   1.000
_cell.length_c   1.000
_cell.angle_alpha   90.00
_cell.angle_beta   90.00
_cell.angle_gamma   90.00
#
_symmetry.space_group_name_H-M   'P 1'
#
loop_
_entity.id
_entity.type
_entity.pdbx_description
1 polymer ?
#
loop_
_entity_poly.entity_id
_entity_poly.type
_entity_poly.pdbx_seq_one_letter_code
_entity_poly.pdbx_strand_id
1 'polypeptide(L)'
;QVWEAAQFAAHHRLSHLTAIIDANGSQALGPTRDVLNLAPMAARWEAFGWDAVEVDGHDTAQLAEALIPRGIGKPRLVVARTVLGKGVGYMENQVAWHYLPMSAVQFEQAMQGLEAVA
;
A
#
# COMPACT_ATOMS: atom_id res chain seq x y z
N GLN A 1 8.10 -6.73 15.73
CA GLN A 1 8.92 -6.44 14.53
C GLN A 1 8.58 -5.10 13.86
N VAL A 2 7.48 -4.92 13.10
CA VAL A 2 7.23 -3.63 12.37
C VAL A 2 7.20 -2.41 13.31
N TRP A 3 6.52 -2.50 14.44
CA TRP A 3 6.44 -1.39 15.39
C TRP A 3 7.75 -1.06 16.11
N GLU A 4 8.62 -2.06 16.33
CA GLU A 4 9.96 -1.83 16.88
C GLU A 4 10.85 -1.14 15.85
N ALA A 5 10.77 -1.56 14.58
CA ALA A 5 11.50 -0.93 13.48
C ALA A 5 11.03 0.51 13.22
N ALA A 6 9.72 0.77 13.28
CA ALA A 6 9.16 2.12 13.14
C ALA A 6 9.68 3.06 14.25
N GLN A 7 9.67 2.59 15.51
CA GLN A 7 10.24 3.35 16.64
C GLN A 7 11.74 3.58 16.49
N PHE A 8 12.49 2.56 16.08
CA PHE A 8 13.94 2.65 15.87
C PHE A 8 14.28 3.71 14.81
N ALA A 9 13.58 3.71 13.68
CA ALA A 9 13.82 4.66 12.60
C ALA A 9 13.55 6.11 13.02
N ALA A 10 12.48 6.33 13.79
CA ALA A 10 12.18 7.65 14.32
C ALA A 10 13.18 8.08 15.40
N HIS A 11 13.55 7.19 16.32
CA HIS A 11 14.56 7.44 17.35
C HIS A 11 15.89 7.88 16.75
N HIS A 12 16.33 7.21 15.68
CA HIS A 12 17.56 7.54 14.96
C HIS A 12 17.39 8.61 13.87
N ARG A 13 16.21 9.23 13.75
CA ARG A 13 15.92 10.33 12.82
C ARG A 13 16.31 10.01 11.37
N LEU A 14 15.96 8.81 10.90
CA LEU A 14 16.32 8.32 9.57
C LEU A 14 15.53 9.05 8.45
N SER A 15 15.83 10.32 8.19
CA SER A 15 15.07 11.17 7.26
C SER A 15 15.17 10.79 5.79
N HIS A 16 16.11 9.90 5.44
CA HIS A 16 16.22 9.33 4.10
C HIS A 16 15.46 8.01 3.94
N LEU A 17 14.82 7.52 5.01
CA LEU A 17 13.97 6.34 4.95
C LEU A 17 12.54 6.75 4.59
N THR A 18 12.04 6.19 3.50
CA THR A 18 10.62 6.24 3.12
C THR A 18 10.06 4.83 3.11
N ALA A 19 8.94 4.62 3.79
CA ALA A 19 8.16 3.40 3.75
C ALA A 19 6.85 3.63 2.99
N ILE A 20 6.39 2.62 2.26
CA ILE A 20 5.12 2.64 1.55
C ILE A 20 4.27 1.50 2.08
N ILE A 21 3.03 1.80 2.49
CA ILE A 21 2.03 0.78 2.82
C ILE A 21 1.07 0.67 1.64
N ASP A 22 1.05 -0.51 1.04
CA ASP A 22 0.00 -0.93 0.11
C ASP A 22 -1.30 -1.18 0.90
N ALA A 23 -2.18 -0.18 0.96
CA ALA A 23 -3.39 -0.20 1.76
C ALA A 23 -4.61 -0.70 0.95
N ASN A 24 -4.47 -1.87 0.31
CA ASN A 24 -5.51 -2.52 -0.51
C ASN A 24 -6.69 -3.09 0.28
N GLY A 25 -6.66 -3.04 1.62
CA GLY A 25 -7.76 -3.45 2.49
C GLY A 25 -7.99 -4.96 2.61
N SER A 26 -7.14 -5.80 1.99
CA SER A 26 -7.27 -7.26 1.98
C SER A 26 -6.16 -7.94 2.77
N GLN A 27 -6.48 -9.10 3.34
CA GLN A 27 -5.50 -10.04 3.89
C GLN A 27 -5.98 -11.48 3.66
N ALA A 28 -5.20 -12.42 4.16
CA ALA A 28 -5.37 -13.86 3.98
C ALA A 28 -6.81 -14.38 4.10
N LEU A 29 -7.48 -13.96 5.17
CA LEU A 29 -8.77 -14.51 5.58
C LEU A 29 -9.94 -13.58 5.25
N GLY A 30 -9.72 -12.52 4.46
CA GLY A 30 -10.75 -11.55 4.12
C GLY A 30 -10.29 -10.10 4.22
N PRO A 31 -11.25 -9.16 4.21
CA PRO A 31 -10.97 -7.74 4.41
C PRO A 31 -10.29 -7.49 5.76
N THR A 32 -9.31 -6.59 5.80
CA THR A 32 -8.59 -6.24 7.04
C THR A 32 -9.55 -5.71 8.10
N ARG A 33 -10.55 -4.89 7.72
CA ARG A 33 -11.55 -4.37 8.65
C ARG A 33 -12.33 -5.45 9.43
N ASP A 34 -12.53 -6.62 8.84
CA ASP A 34 -13.37 -7.69 9.39
C ASP A 34 -12.53 -8.71 10.18
N VAL A 35 -11.25 -8.88 9.79
CA VAL A 35 -10.33 -9.84 10.42
C VAL A 35 -9.40 -9.17 11.44
N LEU A 36 -8.65 -8.13 11.05
CA LEU A 36 -7.75 -7.36 11.92
C LEU A 36 -7.64 -5.91 11.42
N ASN A 37 -8.40 -5.00 12.03
CA ASN A 37 -8.52 -3.63 11.54
C ASN A 37 -7.21 -2.83 11.72
N LEU A 38 -6.68 -2.35 10.60
CA LEU A 38 -5.42 -1.60 10.53
C LEU A 38 -5.62 -0.07 10.58
N ALA A 39 -6.85 0.42 10.46
CA ALA A 39 -7.13 1.86 10.44
C ALA A 39 -7.17 2.48 11.85
N PRO A 40 -6.84 3.78 11.99
CA PRO A 40 -6.20 4.64 10.99
C PRO A 40 -4.68 4.38 10.89
N MET A 41 -4.15 4.19 9.67
CA MET A 41 -2.73 3.82 9.51
C MET A 41 -1.80 5.02 9.68
N ALA A 42 -2.08 6.15 9.02
CA ALA A 42 -1.23 7.34 9.10
C ALA A 42 -1.05 7.81 10.55
N ALA A 43 -2.15 7.99 11.29
CA ALA A 43 -2.12 8.41 12.70
C ALA A 43 -1.34 7.45 13.61
N ARG A 44 -1.40 6.13 13.37
CA ARG A 44 -0.61 5.15 14.14
C ARG A 44 0.88 5.37 13.94
N TRP A 45 1.33 5.69 12.73
CA TRP A 45 2.74 5.93 12.44
C TRP A 45 3.22 7.31 12.86
N GLU A 46 2.36 8.33 12.77
CA GLU A 46 2.63 9.66 13.35
C GLU A 46 2.90 9.57 14.86
N ALA A 47 2.16 8.72 15.58
CA ALA A 47 2.40 8.44 16.99
C ALA A 47 3.79 7.85 17.28
N PHE A 48 4.41 7.19 16.29
CA PHE A 48 5.79 6.70 16.36
C PHE A 48 6.82 7.71 15.86
N GLY A 49 6.43 8.94 15.52
CA GLY A 49 7.34 10.03 15.13
C GLY A 49 7.63 10.11 13.64
N TRP A 50 6.84 9.44 12.79
CA TRP A 50 6.97 9.52 11.34
C TRP A 50 6.22 10.73 10.77
N ASP A 51 6.64 11.19 9.59
CA ASP A 51 5.87 12.07 8.72
C ASP A 51 5.02 11.19 7.79
N ALA A 52 3.71 11.09 8.06
CA ALA A 52 2.82 10.19 7.33
C ALA A 52 1.86 10.96 6.43
N VAL A 53 1.64 10.44 5.23
CA VAL A 53 0.64 10.95 4.28
C VAL A 53 -0.16 9.79 3.70
N GLU A 54 -1.44 10.02 3.42
CA GLU A 54 -2.31 9.08 2.73
C GLU A 54 -2.67 9.64 1.35
N VAL A 55 -2.57 8.81 0.31
CA VAL A 55 -2.82 9.20 -1.09
C VAL A 55 -3.57 8.10 -1.84
N ASP A 56 -4.16 8.45 -2.99
CA ASP A 56 -4.58 7.46 -3.98
C ASP A 56 -3.35 6.74 -4.54
N GLY A 57 -3.29 5.42 -4.33
CA GLY A 57 -2.19 4.57 -4.77
C GLY A 57 -2.18 4.27 -6.28
N HIS A 58 -3.21 4.71 -7.01
CA HIS A 58 -3.28 4.60 -8.47
C HIS A 58 -3.09 5.94 -9.19
N ASP A 59 -2.93 7.03 -8.43
CA ASP A 59 -2.59 8.35 -8.96
C ASP A 59 -1.07 8.55 -8.86
N THR A 60 -0.39 8.45 -10.01
CA THR A 60 1.07 8.58 -10.08
C THR A 60 1.57 9.97 -9.74
N ALA A 61 0.76 11.02 -9.95
CA ALA A 61 1.13 12.38 -9.59
C ALA A 61 1.07 12.57 -8.07
N GLN A 62 0.02 12.04 -7.42
CA GLN A 62 -0.06 12.04 -5.95
C GLN A 62 1.06 11.22 -5.32
N LEU A 63 1.37 10.04 -5.87
CA LEU A 63 2.49 9.22 -5.41
C LEU A 63 3.83 9.95 -5.57
N ALA A 64 4.08 10.58 -6.72
CA ALA A 64 5.30 11.34 -6.95
C ALA A 64 5.46 12.47 -5.92
N GLU A 65 4.40 13.25 -5.70
CA GLU A 65 4.39 14.34 -4.70
C GLU A 65 4.53 13.83 -3.26
N ALA A 66 3.97 12.65 -2.98
CA ALA A 66 4.07 11.99 -1.68
C ALA A 66 5.44 11.38 -1.42
N LEU A 67 6.23 11.04 -2.44
CA LEU A 67 7.57 10.47 -2.28
C LEU A 67 8.67 11.52 -2.16
N ILE A 68 8.36 12.80 -2.41
CA ILE A 68 9.31 13.90 -2.18
C ILE A 68 9.61 14.00 -0.67
N PRO A 69 10.89 13.93 -0.26
CA PRO A 69 11.26 14.07 1.15
C PRO A 69 10.84 15.43 1.72
N ARG A 70 10.06 15.43 2.81
CA ARG A 70 9.61 16.67 3.47
C ARG A 70 10.31 16.86 4.80
N GLY A 71 11.38 17.65 4.77
CA GLY A 71 12.08 18.08 5.97
C GLY A 71 13.17 17.12 6.46
N ILE A 72 13.78 17.51 7.57
CA ILE A 72 14.92 16.83 8.18
C ILE A 72 14.46 16.25 9.52
N GLY A 73 14.95 15.05 9.85
CA GLY A 73 14.82 14.49 11.19
C GLY A 73 13.65 13.54 11.44
N LYS A 74 12.78 13.28 10.45
CA LYS A 74 11.73 12.25 10.53
C LYS A 74 11.78 11.33 9.32
N PRO A 75 11.65 10.00 9.51
CA PRO A 75 11.36 9.08 8.42
C PRO A 75 9.94 9.33 7.86
N ARG A 76 9.71 8.97 6.61
CA ARG A 76 8.47 9.26 5.88
C ARG A 76 7.65 8.01 5.59
N LEU A 77 6.34 8.10 5.79
CA LEU A 77 5.39 7.04 5.44
C LEU A 77 4.42 7.54 4.37
N VAL A 78 4.25 6.76 3.32
CA VAL A 78 3.17 6.93 2.35
C VAL A 78 2.20 5.76 2.49
N VAL A 79 0.96 6.05 2.90
CA VAL A 79 -0.14 5.09 2.88
C VAL A 79 -0.83 5.21 1.51
N ALA A 80 -0.54 4.26 0.62
CA ALA A 80 -1.10 4.23 -0.73
C ALA A 80 -2.40 3.44 -0.74
N ARG A 81 -3.54 4.10 -0.98
CA ARG A 81 -4.84 3.43 -1.11
C ARG A 81 -4.96 2.79 -2.48
N THR A 82 -4.87 1.47 -2.51
CA THR A 82 -4.86 0.69 -3.74
C THR A 82 -6.06 -0.25 -3.82
N VAL A 83 -6.17 -0.96 -4.93
CA VAL A 83 -7.16 -2.00 -5.20
C VAL A 83 -6.37 -3.27 -5.48
N LEU A 84 -6.61 -4.33 -4.72
CA LEU A 84 -5.99 -5.63 -4.97
C LEU A 84 -6.37 -6.08 -6.38
N GLY A 85 -5.38 -6.38 -7.24
CA GLY A 85 -5.65 -6.84 -8.62
C GLY A 85 -6.10 -5.73 -9.58
N LYS A 86 -5.84 -4.45 -9.27
CA LYS A 86 -6.19 -3.30 -10.12
C LYS A 86 -5.89 -3.55 -11.60
N GLY A 87 -6.87 -3.26 -12.46
CA GLY A 87 -6.74 -3.36 -13.91
C GLY A 87 -7.17 -4.71 -14.48
N VAL A 88 -7.30 -5.75 -13.66
CA VAL A 88 -7.80 -7.07 -14.09
C VAL A 88 -9.15 -7.31 -13.43
N GLY A 89 -10.24 -7.15 -14.18
CA GLY A 89 -11.60 -7.07 -13.63
C GLY A 89 -12.03 -8.26 -12.76
N TYR A 90 -11.62 -9.49 -13.10
CA TYR A 90 -11.94 -10.68 -12.29
C TYR A 90 -11.05 -10.85 -11.04
N MET A 91 -10.00 -10.03 -10.90
CA MET A 91 -9.09 -10.02 -9.75
C MET A 91 -9.38 -8.88 -8.77
N GLU A 92 -10.02 -7.80 -9.22
CA GLU A 92 -10.23 -6.63 -8.38
C GLU A 92 -10.99 -6.96 -7.08
N ASN A 93 -10.36 -6.69 -5.94
CA ASN A 93 -10.87 -6.93 -4.59
C ASN A 93 -11.22 -8.39 -4.28
N GLN A 94 -10.64 -9.35 -5.00
CA GLN A 94 -10.92 -10.77 -4.83
C GLN A 94 -9.78 -11.45 -4.05
N VAL A 95 -10.04 -11.80 -2.78
CA VAL A 95 -9.05 -12.41 -1.85
C VAL A 95 -8.44 -13.71 -2.38
N ALA A 96 -9.17 -14.46 -3.21
CA ALA A 96 -8.67 -15.68 -3.83
C ALA A 96 -7.36 -15.44 -4.61
N TRP A 97 -7.21 -14.27 -5.23
CA TRP A 97 -6.02 -13.91 -6.01
C TRP A 97 -4.81 -13.49 -5.16
N HIS A 98 -4.93 -13.51 -3.84
CA HIS A 98 -3.78 -13.44 -2.94
C HIS A 98 -2.94 -14.74 -2.98
N TYR A 99 -3.55 -15.87 -3.37
CA TYR A 99 -2.93 -17.20 -3.30
C TYR A 99 -2.97 -17.99 -4.61
N LEU A 100 -4.02 -17.80 -5.40
CA LEU A 100 -4.26 -18.65 -6.55
C LEU A 100 -3.28 -18.32 -7.68
N PRO A 101 -2.62 -19.34 -8.26
CA PRO A 101 -1.90 -19.14 -9.50
C PRO A 101 -2.88 -18.84 -10.63
N MET A 102 -2.43 -18.02 -11.58
CA MET A 102 -3.18 -17.72 -12.79
C MET A 102 -2.99 -18.85 -13.81
N SER A 103 -4.08 -19.32 -14.42
CA SER A 103 -3.99 -20.24 -15.58
C SER A 103 -3.61 -19.49 -16.86
N ALA A 104 -3.17 -20.21 -17.89
CA ALA A 104 -2.84 -19.61 -19.19
C ALA A 104 -4.03 -18.86 -19.83
N VAL A 105 -5.24 -19.41 -19.73
CA VAL A 105 -6.47 -18.78 -20.22
C VAL A 105 -6.77 -17.48 -19.47
N GLN A 106 -6.61 -17.49 -18.15
CA GLN A 106 -6.81 -16.30 -17.33
C GLN A 106 -5.75 -15.23 -17.64
N PHE A 107 -4.51 -15.63 -17.89
CA PHE A 107 -3.45 -14.71 -18.32
C PHE A 107 -3.79 -14.01 -19.63
N GLU A 108 -4.21 -14.75 -20.65
CA GLU A 108 -4.64 -14.17 -21.92
C GLU A 108 -5.80 -13.18 -21.72
N GLN A 109 -6.78 -13.54 -20.89
CA GLN A 109 -7.90 -12.66 -20.56
C GLN A 109 -7.45 -11.38 -19.83
N ALA A 110 -6.52 -11.48 -18.88
CA ALA A 110 -5.98 -10.33 -18.17
C ALA A 110 -5.24 -9.38 -19.12
N MET A 111 -4.41 -9.92 -20.01
CA MET A 111 -3.66 -9.11 -20.98
C MET A 111 -4.57 -8.38 -21.95
N GLN A 112 -5.60 -9.05 -22.48
CA GLN A 112 -6.62 -8.40 -23.33
C GLN A 112 -7.33 -7.26 -22.59
N GLY A 113 -7.64 -7.46 -21.30
CA GLY A 113 -8.26 -6.44 -20.46
C GLY A 113 -7.38 -5.20 -20.26
N LEU A 114 -6.07 -5.40 -20.06
CA LEU A 114 -5.12 -4.30 -19.86
C LEU A 114 -4.89 -3.49 -21.15
N GLU A 115 -4.78 -4.15 -22.29
CA GLU A 115 -4.59 -3.49 -23.59
C GLU A 115 -5.81 -2.66 -24.02
N ALA A 116 -7.02 -3.05 -23.63
CA ALA A 116 -8.24 -2.32 -23.96
C ALA A 116 -8.43 -1.02 -23.16
N VAL A 117 -7.68 -0.83 -22.07
CA VAL A 117 -7.77 0.33 -21.14
C VAL A 117 -6.56 1.28 -21.28
N ALA A 118 -5.50 0.85 -21.98
CA ALA A 118 -4.31 1.64 -22.29
C ALA A 118 -4.53 2.58 -23.49
#